data_AF-A0A8J7T2E6-F1
#
_entry.id   AF-A0A8J7T2E6-F1
#
_cell.length_a   1.000
_cell.length_b   1.000
_cell.length_c   1.000
_cell.angle_alpha   90.00
_cell.angle_beta   90.00
_cell.angle_gamma   90.00
#
_symmetry.space_group_name_H-M   'P 1'
#
loop_
_entity.id
_entity.type
_entity.pdbx_description
1 polymer ?
#
loop_
_entity_poly.entity_id
_entity_poly.type
_entity_poly.pdbx_seq_one_letter_code
_entity_poly.pdbx_strand_id
1 'polypeptide(L)'
;MTTTIDRLRDVSSFCRQGAALPPDLAGWLAAGIERFLGREARDLDGALGLIQAQGGIPWWREDAIRRRDAALRRLREIACPAAGVTARARRVAELLRRYAGSTWRIDREHGAMPAHYAGTAQEQLWRAFKSGAAMPLGERQLRTILGD
;
A
#
# COMPACT_ATOMS: atom_id res chain seq x y z
N MET A 1 -7.59 -2.46 -13.91
CA MET A 1 -7.64 -3.93 -13.76
C MET A 1 -7.54 -4.24 -12.28
N THR A 2 -8.54 -4.92 -11.70
CA THR A 2 -8.55 -5.31 -10.27
C THR A 2 -7.46 -6.35 -10.03
N THR A 3 -6.57 -6.12 -9.07
CA THR A 3 -5.49 -7.06 -8.79
C THR A 3 -5.98 -8.22 -7.92
N THR A 4 -5.26 -9.35 -7.90
CA THR A 4 -5.61 -10.53 -7.07
C THR A 4 -5.84 -10.15 -5.60
N ILE A 5 -5.01 -9.24 -5.06
CA ILE A 5 -5.16 -8.79 -3.68
C ILE A 5 -6.42 -7.93 -3.46
N ASP A 6 -6.84 -7.17 -4.47
CA ASP A 6 -8.08 -6.39 -4.38
C ASP A 6 -9.30 -7.32 -4.32
N ARG A 7 -9.29 -8.42 -5.08
CA ARG A 7 -10.34 -9.47 -4.97
C ARG A 7 -10.41 -10.07 -3.56
N LEU A 8 -9.27 -10.35 -2.93
CA LEU A 8 -9.25 -10.85 -1.54
C LEU A 8 -9.77 -9.81 -0.53
N ARG A 9 -9.49 -8.53 -0.75
CA ARG A 9 -10.05 -7.45 0.06
C ARG A 9 -11.55 -7.35 -0.10
N ASP A 10 -12.05 -7.48 -1.32
CA ASP A 10 -13.48 -7.49 -1.61
C ASP A 10 -14.14 -8.67 -0.90
N VAL A 11 -13.59 -9.89 -1.03
CA VAL A 11 -14.08 -11.08 -0.28
C VAL A 11 -14.17 -10.79 1.21
N SER A 12 -13.09 -10.27 1.82
CA SER A 12 -13.07 -9.94 3.24
C SER A 12 -14.10 -8.86 3.62
N SER A 13 -14.35 -7.91 2.73
CA SER A 13 -15.36 -6.85 2.93
C SER A 13 -16.77 -7.42 2.91
N PHE A 14 -17.12 -8.21 1.90
CA PHE A 14 -18.42 -8.87 1.78
C PHE A 14 -18.68 -9.81 2.96
N CYS A 15 -17.70 -10.65 3.34
CA CYS A 15 -17.84 -11.56 4.47
C CYS A 15 -18.06 -10.81 5.79
N ARG A 16 -17.36 -9.68 6.03
CA ARG A 16 -17.56 -8.87 7.24
C ARG A 16 -18.92 -8.20 7.30
N GLN A 17 -19.50 -7.88 6.15
CA GLN A 17 -20.83 -7.30 6.04
C GLN A 17 -21.94 -8.37 6.09
N GLY A 18 -21.59 -9.66 6.13
CA GLY A 18 -22.56 -10.76 6.03
C GLY A 18 -23.26 -10.83 4.66
N ALA A 19 -22.71 -10.16 3.65
CA ALA A 19 -23.28 -10.07 2.32
C ALA A 19 -22.82 -11.25 1.44
N ALA A 20 -23.67 -11.65 0.49
CA ALA A 20 -23.31 -12.65 -0.50
C ALA A 20 -22.19 -12.13 -1.40
N LEU A 21 -21.23 -12.99 -1.73
CA LEU A 21 -20.19 -12.67 -2.70
C LEU A 21 -20.81 -12.57 -4.10
N PRO A 22 -20.40 -11.58 -4.92
CA PRO A 22 -20.75 -11.56 -6.33
C PRO A 22 -20.37 -12.88 -7.03
N PRO A 23 -21.17 -13.40 -7.98
CA PRO A 23 -20.93 -14.71 -8.60
C PRO A 23 -19.52 -14.89 -9.16
N ASP A 24 -19.00 -13.89 -9.85
CA ASP A 24 -17.64 -13.92 -10.41
C ASP A 24 -16.56 -14.02 -9.33
N LEU A 25 -16.75 -13.31 -8.21
CA LEU A 25 -15.82 -13.30 -7.09
C LEU A 25 -15.88 -14.62 -6.31
N ALA A 26 -17.09 -15.15 -6.11
CA ALA A 26 -17.31 -16.45 -5.50
C ALA A 26 -16.70 -17.58 -6.34
N GLY A 27 -16.94 -17.59 -7.66
CA GLY A 27 -16.39 -18.59 -8.58
C GLY A 27 -14.87 -18.54 -8.65
N TRP A 28 -14.28 -17.34 -8.69
CA TRP A 28 -12.83 -17.18 -8.62
C TRP A 28 -12.24 -17.74 -7.31
N LEU A 29 -12.86 -17.44 -6.16
CA LEU A 29 -12.40 -17.93 -4.86
C LEU A 29 -12.53 -19.45 -4.75
N ALA A 30 -13.67 -20.01 -5.16
CA ALA A 30 -13.92 -21.45 -5.16
C ALA A 30 -12.89 -22.19 -6.02
N ALA A 31 -12.67 -21.74 -7.26
CA ALA A 31 -11.67 -22.34 -8.15
C ALA A 31 -10.26 -22.31 -7.53
N GLY A 32 -9.88 -21.22 -6.86
CA GLY A 32 -8.59 -21.14 -6.15
C GLY A 32 -8.48 -22.15 -5.02
N ILE A 33 -9.52 -22.27 -4.18
CA ILE A 33 -9.57 -23.25 -3.08
C ILE A 33 -9.52 -24.68 -3.63
N GLU A 34 -10.26 -24.98 -4.70
CA GLU A 34 -10.27 -26.30 -5.35
C GLU A 34 -8.88 -26.68 -5.86
N ARG A 35 -8.15 -25.78 -6.52
CA ARG A 35 -6.76 -26.04 -6.94
C ARG A 35 -5.83 -26.36 -5.77
N PHE A 36 -6.00 -25.66 -4.65
CA PHE A 36 -5.20 -25.93 -3.45
C PHE A 36 -5.52 -27.31 -2.86
N LEU A 37 -6.81 -27.63 -2.70
CA LEU A 37 -7.26 -28.91 -2.18
C LEU A 37 -6.89 -30.08 -3.11
N GLY A 38 -6.94 -29.87 -4.42
CA GLY A 38 -6.52 -30.81 -5.46
C GLY A 38 -5.00 -30.98 -5.57
N ARG A 39 -4.20 -30.24 -4.78
CA ARG A 39 -2.73 -30.23 -4.82
C ARG A 39 -2.14 -29.80 -6.17
N GLU A 40 -2.90 -29.06 -6.97
CA GLU A 40 -2.43 -28.46 -8.23
C GLU A 40 -1.49 -27.27 -7.99
N ALA A 41 -1.57 -26.66 -6.80
CA ALA A 41 -0.67 -25.62 -6.33
C ALA A 41 0.07 -26.06 -5.05
N ARG A 42 1.29 -25.55 -4.86
CA ARG A 42 2.13 -25.85 -3.68
C ARG A 42 1.62 -25.20 -2.40
N ASP A 43 0.98 -24.05 -2.51
CA ASP A 43 0.48 -23.24 -1.42
C ASP A 43 -0.75 -22.42 -1.85
N LEU A 44 -1.41 -21.78 -0.89
CA LEU A 44 -2.57 -20.91 -1.14
C LEU A 44 -2.22 -19.69 -1.98
N ASP A 45 -0.99 -19.17 -1.87
CA ASP A 45 -0.56 -18.00 -2.65
C ASP A 45 -0.52 -18.34 -4.14
N GLY A 46 0.03 -19.49 -4.53
CA GLY A 46 -0.02 -19.98 -5.90
C GLY A 46 -1.44 -20.36 -6.33
N ALA A 47 -2.22 -20.95 -5.43
CA ALA A 47 -3.60 -21.32 -5.69
C ALA A 47 -4.55 -20.13 -5.89
N LEU A 48 -4.25 -18.97 -5.32
CA LEU A 48 -5.03 -17.74 -5.51
C LEU A 48 -4.42 -16.82 -6.58
N GLY A 49 -3.21 -17.13 -7.08
CA GLY A 49 -2.52 -16.29 -8.06
C GLY A 49 -1.89 -15.04 -7.43
N LEU A 50 -1.44 -15.15 -6.18
CA LEU A 50 -0.68 -14.13 -5.44
C LEU A 50 0.83 -14.19 -5.72
N ILE A 51 1.32 -15.34 -6.22
CA ILE A 51 2.73 -15.52 -6.61
C ILE A 51 2.96 -14.95 -8.01
N GLN A 52 3.89 -14.02 -8.13
CA GLN A 52 4.51 -13.65 -9.40
C GLN A 52 5.59 -14.67 -9.75
N ALA A 53 5.84 -14.92 -11.04
CA ALA A 53 6.88 -15.85 -11.52
C ALA A 53 8.24 -15.62 -10.81
N GLN A 54 9.10 -16.65 -10.80
CA GLN A 54 10.38 -16.66 -10.08
C GLN A 54 11.17 -15.36 -10.27
N GLY A 55 11.45 -14.64 -9.17
CA GLY A 55 12.11 -13.32 -9.18
C GLY A 55 11.17 -12.11 -9.10
N GLY A 56 9.85 -12.32 -9.13
CA GLY A 56 8.85 -11.27 -8.95
C GLY A 56 8.81 -10.69 -7.54
N ILE A 57 8.35 -9.44 -7.42
CA ILE A 57 8.13 -8.79 -6.12
C ILE A 57 6.93 -9.46 -5.43
N PRO A 58 7.05 -9.92 -4.17
CA PRO A 58 5.91 -10.49 -3.45
C PRO A 58 4.76 -9.49 -3.34
N TRP A 59 3.52 -9.96 -3.45
CA TRP A 59 2.33 -9.11 -3.47
C TRP A 59 2.24 -8.15 -2.29
N TRP A 60 2.66 -8.58 -1.08
CA TRP A 60 2.61 -7.73 0.12
C TRP A 60 3.58 -6.55 0.04
N ARG A 61 4.71 -6.74 -0.65
CA ARG A 61 5.70 -5.69 -0.88
C ARG A 61 5.23 -4.73 -1.96
N GLU A 62 4.59 -5.23 -3.01
CA GLU A 62 3.95 -4.37 -4.02
C GLU A 62 2.83 -3.53 -3.39
N ASP A 63 1.99 -4.15 -2.57
CA ASP A 63 0.91 -3.47 -1.88
C ASP A 63 1.41 -2.43 -0.87
N ALA A 64 2.49 -2.74 -0.13
CA ALA A 64 3.19 -1.77 0.70
C ALA A 64 3.69 -0.57 -0.11
N ILE A 65 4.30 -0.80 -1.28
CA ILE A 65 4.76 0.26 -2.19
C ILE A 65 3.59 1.12 -2.65
N ARG A 66 2.47 0.51 -3.07
CA ARG A 66 1.27 1.24 -3.50
C ARG A 66 0.68 2.11 -2.39
N ARG A 67 0.56 1.56 -1.17
CA ARG A 67 0.09 2.31 0.01
C ARG A 67 0.99 3.49 0.32
N ARG A 68 2.32 3.29 0.28
CA ARG A 68 3.31 4.35 0.44
C ARG A 68 3.12 5.44 -0.63
N ASP A 69 3.05 5.06 -1.89
CA ASP A 69 3.01 6.01 -3.00
C ASP A 69 1.70 6.81 -3.02
N ALA A 70 0.57 6.19 -2.67
CA ALA A 70 -0.68 6.89 -2.46
C ALA A 70 -0.58 7.94 -1.34
N ALA A 71 0.01 7.58 -0.20
CA ALA A 71 0.24 8.52 0.90
C ALA A 71 1.19 9.67 0.50
N LEU A 72 2.26 9.38 -0.24
CA LEU A 72 3.19 10.41 -0.74
C LEU A 72 2.52 11.38 -1.73
N ARG A 73 1.65 10.88 -2.62
CA ARG A 73 0.86 11.73 -3.54
C ARG A 73 -0.12 12.64 -2.79
N ARG A 74 -0.78 12.12 -1.75
CA ARG A 74 -1.64 12.94 -0.86
C ARG A 74 -0.83 13.95 -0.05
N LEU A 75 0.34 13.56 0.45
CA LEU A 75 1.25 14.47 1.14
C LEU A 75 1.66 15.64 0.24
N ARG A 76 1.96 15.37 -1.04
CA ARG A 76 2.24 16.39 -2.06
C ARG A 76 1.09 17.39 -2.19
N GLU A 77 -0.15 16.90 -2.26
CA GLU A 77 -1.34 17.74 -2.41
C GLU A 77 -1.51 18.71 -1.22
N ILE A 78 -1.28 18.22 0.00
CA ILE A 78 -1.42 19.01 1.24
C ILE A 78 -0.25 19.98 1.42
N ALA A 79 0.98 19.51 1.26
CA ALA A 79 2.17 20.27 1.66
C ALA A 79 2.67 21.22 0.55
N CYS A 80 2.33 20.97 -0.71
CA CYS A 80 2.93 21.66 -1.87
C CYS A 80 1.95 21.87 -3.04
N PRO A 81 0.78 22.49 -2.83
CA PRO A 81 -0.28 22.55 -3.84
C PRO A 81 0.15 23.28 -5.13
N ALA A 82 0.90 24.38 -5.04
CA ALA A 82 1.27 25.22 -6.19
C ALA A 82 2.72 25.04 -6.71
N ALA A 83 3.47 24.07 -6.19
CA ALA A 83 4.89 23.93 -6.53
C ALA A 83 5.12 23.03 -7.78
N GLY A 84 6.16 23.32 -8.57
CA GLY A 84 6.60 22.42 -9.65
C GLY A 84 7.12 21.08 -9.13
N VAL A 85 7.17 20.05 -9.99
CA VAL A 85 7.51 18.65 -9.62
C VAL A 85 8.84 18.54 -8.85
N THR A 86 9.87 19.27 -9.26
CA THR A 86 11.18 19.27 -8.57
C THR A 86 11.09 19.89 -7.17
N ALA A 87 10.38 21.02 -7.03
CA ALA A 87 10.19 21.67 -5.73
C ALA A 87 9.35 20.81 -4.79
N ARG A 88 8.31 20.14 -5.31
CA ARG A 88 7.51 19.14 -4.58
C ARG A 88 8.38 17.98 -4.09
N ALA A 89 9.20 17.39 -4.96
CA ALA A 89 10.07 16.27 -4.59
C ALA A 89 11.07 16.65 -3.48
N ARG A 90 11.71 17.82 -3.59
CA ARG A 90 12.61 18.34 -2.55
C ARG A 90 11.90 18.54 -1.22
N ARG A 91 10.73 19.18 -1.24
CA ARG A 91 9.97 19.47 -0.03
C ARG A 91 9.45 18.20 0.63
N VAL A 92 8.92 17.25 -0.14
CA VAL A 92 8.55 15.94 0.38
C VAL A 92 9.76 15.22 0.97
N ALA A 93 10.91 15.21 0.28
CA ALA A 93 12.13 14.61 0.82
C ALA A 93 12.54 15.20 2.18
N GLU A 94 12.46 16.52 2.33
CA GLU A 94 12.75 17.20 3.60
C GLU A 94 11.79 16.75 4.71
N LEU A 95 10.49 16.70 4.44
CA LEU A 95 9.48 16.25 5.41
C LEU A 95 9.71 14.80 5.83
N LEU A 96 10.04 13.92 4.87
CA LEU A 96 10.36 12.51 5.14
C LEU A 96 11.58 12.38 6.06
N ARG A 97 12.67 13.10 5.76
CA ARG A 97 13.89 13.06 6.59
C ARG A 97 13.65 13.61 7.99
N ARG A 98 12.92 14.72 8.10
CA ARG A 98 12.58 15.32 9.40
C ARG A 98 11.75 14.37 10.24
N TYR A 99 10.71 13.77 9.66
CA TYR A 99 9.85 12.82 10.36
C TYR A 99 10.61 11.56 10.78
N ALA A 100 11.43 10.99 9.88
CA ALA A 100 12.28 9.84 10.17
C ALA A 100 13.24 10.09 11.35
N GLY A 101 13.83 11.28 11.42
CA GLY A 101 14.81 11.64 12.46
C GLY A 101 14.21 12.08 13.79
N SER A 102 12.90 12.31 13.87
CA SER A 102 12.24 12.83 15.08
C SER A 102 11.11 11.90 15.54
N THR A 103 9.90 12.15 15.07
CA THR A 103 8.67 11.51 15.56
C THR A 103 8.58 10.03 15.25
N TRP A 104 9.16 9.57 14.13
CA TRP A 104 8.99 8.20 13.67
C TRP A 104 9.47 7.14 14.67
N ARG A 105 10.53 7.45 15.44
CA ARG A 105 11.05 6.53 16.46
C ARG A 105 9.97 6.12 17.46
N ILE A 106 9.06 7.04 17.78
CA ILE A 106 7.95 6.83 18.71
C ILE A 106 6.74 6.26 17.95
N ASP A 107 6.36 6.89 16.84
CA ASP A 107 5.17 6.50 16.08
C ASP A 107 5.21 5.09 15.50
N ARG A 108 6.41 4.53 15.26
CA ARG A 108 6.56 3.15 14.78
C ARG A 108 6.04 2.12 15.78
N GLU A 109 6.03 2.46 17.07
CA GLU A 109 5.58 1.57 18.15
C GLU A 109 4.06 1.60 18.32
N HIS A 110 3.40 2.67 17.88
CA HIS A 110 1.95 2.77 17.92
C HIS A 110 1.29 1.79 16.95
N GLY A 111 0.35 0.98 17.45
CA GLY A 111 -0.44 0.05 16.62
C GLY A 111 -1.46 0.77 15.73
N ALA A 112 -1.93 1.95 16.15
CA ALA A 112 -2.86 2.79 15.41
C ALA A 112 -2.31 4.22 15.25
N MET A 113 -2.78 4.93 14.23
CA MET A 113 -2.40 6.31 13.99
C MET A 113 -2.97 7.23 15.09
N PRO A 114 -2.18 8.18 15.63
CA PRO A 114 -2.71 9.19 16.55
C PRO A 114 -3.87 9.98 15.94
N ALA A 115 -4.96 10.15 16.70
CA ALA A 115 -6.19 10.78 16.20
C ALA A 115 -5.99 12.22 15.68
N HIS A 116 -5.10 12.99 16.34
CA HIS A 116 -4.81 14.37 15.96
C HIS A 116 -4.05 14.51 14.62
N TYR A 117 -3.58 13.42 14.02
CA TYR A 117 -3.00 13.46 12.68
C TYR A 117 -4.03 13.48 11.56
N ALA A 118 -5.28 13.07 11.83
CA ALA A 118 -6.31 12.96 10.80
C ALA A 118 -6.50 14.26 10.02
N GLY A 119 -6.48 14.18 8.69
CA GLY A 119 -6.61 15.31 7.77
C GLY A 119 -5.32 16.10 7.54
N THR A 120 -4.20 15.73 8.15
CA THR A 120 -2.95 16.51 8.11
C THR A 120 -1.86 15.87 7.25
N ALA A 121 -0.78 16.64 6.99
CA ALA A 121 0.45 16.09 6.42
C ALA A 121 1.05 14.96 7.30
N GLN A 122 0.88 15.02 8.62
CA GLN A 122 1.39 13.98 9.54
C GLN A 122 0.67 12.65 9.36
N GLU A 123 -0.62 12.65 9.04
CA GLU A 123 -1.34 11.41 8.69
C GLU A 123 -0.70 10.74 7.48
N GLN A 124 -0.37 11.51 6.45
CA GLN A 124 0.23 10.95 5.24
C GLN A 124 1.69 10.49 5.47
N LEU A 125 2.45 11.20 6.31
CA LEU A 125 3.77 10.75 6.75
C LEU A 125 3.68 9.43 7.52
N TRP A 126 2.80 9.35 8.53
CA TRP A 126 2.59 8.14 9.31
C TRP A 126 2.19 6.96 8.42
N ARG A 127 1.23 7.16 7.51
CA ARG A 127 0.77 6.14 6.54
C ARG A 127 1.89 5.67 5.61
N ALA A 128 2.71 6.59 5.11
CA ALA A 128 3.83 6.24 4.24
C ALA A 128 4.85 5.37 4.97
N PHE A 129 5.22 5.72 6.21
CA PHE A 129 6.20 4.95 7.00
C PHE A 129 5.64 3.62 7.52
N LYS A 130 4.36 3.57 7.91
CA LYS A 130 3.69 2.33 8.34
C LYS A 130 3.36 1.36 7.22
N SER A 131 3.51 1.76 5.96
CA SER A 131 3.30 0.88 4.81
C SER A 131 4.21 -0.36 4.82
N GLY A 132 5.39 -0.27 5.45
CA GLY A 132 6.42 -1.32 5.42
C GLY A 132 7.28 -1.31 4.15
N ALA A 133 7.04 -0.39 3.21
CA ALA A 133 7.90 -0.19 2.04
C ALA A 133 9.14 0.64 2.37
N ALA A 134 10.24 0.38 1.67
CA ALA A 134 11.45 1.20 1.78
C ALA A 134 11.15 2.66 1.41
N MET A 135 11.65 3.63 2.17
CA MET A 135 11.33 5.05 1.93
C MET A 135 12.19 5.65 0.81
N PRO A 136 11.58 6.30 -0.21
CA PRO A 136 12.31 6.95 -1.29
C PRO A 136 12.91 8.27 -0.78
N LEU A 137 14.13 8.23 -0.25
CA LEU A 137 14.83 9.43 0.25
C LEU A 137 15.54 10.24 -0.84
N GLY A 138 15.65 9.69 -2.06
CA GLY A 138 16.26 10.31 -3.22
C GLY A 138 15.26 11.13 -4.05
N GLU A 139 15.65 12.35 -4.43
CA GLU A 139 14.80 13.27 -5.22
C GLU A 139 14.39 12.68 -6.57
N ARG A 140 15.24 11.88 -7.22
CA ARG A 140 14.90 11.24 -8.51
C ARG A 140 13.70 10.30 -8.37
N GLN A 141 13.72 9.42 -7.37
CA GLN A 141 12.64 8.46 -7.14
C GLN A 141 11.34 9.17 -6.73
N LEU A 142 11.45 10.21 -5.90
CA LEU A 142 10.30 11.04 -5.54
C LEU A 142 9.70 11.76 -6.74
N ARG A 143 10.50 12.27 -7.68
CA ARG A 143 9.96 12.87 -8.91
C ARG A 143 9.16 11.88 -9.74
N THR A 144 9.57 10.61 -9.82
CA THR A 144 8.79 9.57 -10.51
C THR A 144 7.46 9.32 -9.78
N ILE A 145 7.50 9.12 -8.46
CA ILE A 145 6.29 8.83 -7.67
C ILE A 145 5.29 10.00 -7.67
N LEU A 146 5.80 11.24 -7.68
CA LEU A 146 5.04 12.48 -7.55
C LEU A 146 4.78 13.20 -8.89
N GLY A 147 5.34 12.72 -9.99
CA GLY A 147 5.19 13.30 -11.33
C GLY A 147 3.99 12.73 -12.09
N ASP A 148 3.63 11.49 -11.76
CA ASP A 148 2.37 10.85 -12.13
C ASP A 148 1.21 11.29 -11.21
#